data_AF-A0A4R6U596-F1
#
_entry.id   AF-A0A4R6U596-F1
#
_cell.length_a   1.000
_cell.length_b   1.000
_cell.length_c   1.000
_cell.angle_alpha   90.00
_cell.angle_beta   90.00
_cell.angle_gamma   90.00
#
_symmetry.space_group_name_H-M   'P 1'
#
loop_
_entity.id
_entity.type
_entity.pdbx_description
1 polymer ?
#
loop_
_entity_poly.entity_id
_entity_poly.type
_entity_poly.pdbx_seq_one_letter_code
_entity_poly.pdbx_strand_id
1 'polypeptide(L)'
;MITSTLLLPETADKPALLQAFATHCSFGEGFGFNWDALWDSFNDWLERQQMPLCLIINGEQVRQLDTAAWQQCRQILDDACTSWPQFSYRLEAMAQQEDC
;
A
#
# COMPACT_ATOMS: atom_id res chain seq x y z
N MET A 1 10.56 -10.29 -10.61
CA MET A 1 9.57 -9.84 -9.63
C MET A 1 10.33 -8.99 -8.62
N ILE A 2 9.92 -7.74 -8.46
CA ILE A 2 10.45 -6.81 -7.45
C ILE A 2 9.57 -6.94 -6.22
N THR A 3 10.19 -6.99 -5.05
CA THR A 3 9.47 -7.02 -3.78
C THR A 3 9.78 -5.72 -3.05
N SER A 4 8.76 -5.07 -2.53
CA SER A 4 8.91 -3.79 -1.83
C SER A 4 8.08 -3.82 -0.54
N THR A 5 8.67 -3.36 0.55
CA THR A 5 7.99 -3.34 1.85
C THR A 5 7.32 -1.99 2.07
N LEU A 6 6.00 -2.00 2.22
CA LEU A 6 5.23 -0.83 2.64
C LEU A 6 5.12 -0.84 4.17
N LEU A 7 5.74 0.15 4.79
CA LEU A 7 5.56 0.42 6.22
C LEU A 7 4.26 1.21 6.40
N LEU A 8 3.35 0.66 7.19
CA LEU A 8 2.13 1.36 7.55
C LEU A 8 2.36 2.25 8.78
N PRO A 9 1.62 3.37 8.90
CA PRO A 9 1.57 4.15 10.12
C PRO A 9 1.00 3.34 11.30
N GLU A 10 1.27 3.79 12.52
CA GLU A 10 0.68 3.21 13.74
C GLU A 10 -0.83 3.46 13.86
N THR A 11 -1.37 4.43 13.10
CA THR A 11 -2.79 4.74 13.05
C THR A 11 -3.39 4.41 11.69
N ALA A 12 -4.59 3.83 11.69
CA ALA A 12 -5.21 3.28 10.49
C ALA A 12 -6.06 4.31 9.73
N ASP A 13 -5.92 5.59 10.04
CA ASP A 13 -6.77 6.62 9.47
C ASP A 13 -6.46 6.83 8.00
N LYS A 14 -7.50 7.11 7.21
CA LYS A 14 -7.40 7.32 5.76
C LYS A 14 -6.23 8.23 5.35
N PRO A 15 -6.01 9.41 5.97
CA PRO A 15 -4.89 10.28 5.60
C PRO A 15 -3.52 9.62 5.82
N ALA A 16 -3.36 8.88 6.92
CA ALA A 16 -2.10 8.23 7.27
C ALA A 16 -1.78 7.09 6.29
N LEU A 17 -2.79 6.28 5.94
CA LEU A 17 -2.65 5.24 4.92
C LEU A 17 -2.27 5.85 3.57
N LEU A 18 -3.02 6.85 3.10
CA LEU A 18 -2.77 7.52 1.82
C LEU A 18 -1.37 8.16 1.76
N GLN A 19 -0.91 8.75 2.86
CA GLN A 19 0.43 9.30 2.97
C GLN A 19 1.50 8.20 2.85
N ALA A 20 1.29 7.05 3.49
CA ALA A 20 2.22 5.92 3.38
C ALA A 20 2.39 5.43 1.94
N PHE A 21 1.29 5.30 1.20
CA PHE A 21 1.34 4.96 -0.23
C PHE A 21 2.02 6.04 -1.06
N ALA A 22 1.65 7.31 -0.85
CA ALA A 22 2.26 8.43 -1.56
C ALA A 22 3.77 8.48 -1.37
N THR A 23 4.24 8.29 -0.14
CA THR A 23 5.67 8.25 0.17
C THR A 23 6.34 7.01 -0.43
N HIS A 24 5.73 5.83 -0.28
CA HIS A 24 6.32 4.57 -0.76
C HIS A 24 6.46 4.54 -2.28
N CYS A 25 5.40 4.90 -3.00
CA CYS A 25 5.37 4.91 -4.46
C CYS A 25 5.93 6.21 -5.06
N SER A 26 6.31 7.18 -4.23
CA SER A 26 6.72 8.53 -4.66
C SER A 26 5.68 9.18 -5.58
N PHE A 27 4.40 9.17 -5.17
CA PHE A 27 3.36 9.91 -5.88
C PHE A 27 3.70 11.40 -5.86
N GLY A 28 3.50 12.08 -6.99
CA GLY A 28 3.89 13.48 -7.16
C GLY A 28 3.12 14.45 -6.26
N GLU A 29 3.58 15.71 -6.20
CA GLU A 29 3.00 16.77 -5.35
C GLU A 29 1.50 17.05 -5.57
N GLY A 30 0.95 16.62 -6.72
CA GLY A 30 -0.47 16.72 -7.06
C GLY A 30 -1.36 15.59 -6.54
N PHE A 31 -0.86 14.71 -5.66
CA PHE A 31 -1.64 13.58 -5.15
C PHE A 31 -2.91 14.06 -4.42
N GLY A 32 -4.08 13.56 -4.82
CA GLY A 32 -5.38 14.06 -4.35
C GLY A 32 -5.80 13.65 -2.94
N PHE A 33 -5.00 12.83 -2.23
CA PHE A 33 -5.27 12.34 -0.87
C PHE A 33 -6.70 11.81 -0.66
N ASN A 34 -7.17 11.02 -1.62
CA ASN A 34 -8.41 10.26 -1.53
C ASN A 34 -8.25 8.88 -2.20
N TRP A 35 -9.27 8.03 -2.11
CA TRP A 35 -9.19 6.65 -2.60
C TRP A 35 -9.15 6.56 -4.13
N ASP A 36 -9.88 7.44 -4.82
CA ASP A 36 -9.86 7.49 -6.28
C ASP A 36 -8.48 7.94 -6.76
N ALA A 37 -7.90 8.96 -6.12
CA ALA A 37 -6.55 9.41 -6.41
C ALA A 37 -5.49 8.33 -6.14
N LEU A 38 -5.68 7.51 -5.09
CA LEU A 38 -4.82 6.34 -4.84
C LEU A 38 -4.89 5.37 -6.01
N TRP A 39 -6.09 4.98 -6.42
CA TRP A 39 -6.28 4.08 -7.57
C TRP A 39 -5.63 4.61 -8.85
N ASP A 40 -5.92 5.86 -9.21
CA ASP A 40 -5.40 6.50 -10.42
C ASP A 40 -3.87 6.58 -10.40
N SER A 41 -3.31 7.02 -9.27
CA SER A 41 -1.85 7.11 -9.11
C SER A 41 -1.18 5.73 -9.12
N PHE A 42 -1.88 4.71 -8.59
CA PHE A 42 -1.39 3.35 -8.60
C PHE A 42 -1.38 2.77 -10.01
N ASN A 43 -2.42 3.02 -10.82
CA ASN A 43 -2.43 2.64 -12.23
C ASN A 43 -1.24 3.24 -12.97
N ASP A 44 -1.08 4.57 -12.90
CA ASP A 44 0.00 5.29 -13.55
C ASP A 44 1.39 4.82 -13.09
N TRP A 45 1.53 4.53 -11.81
CA TRP A 45 2.79 4.08 -11.23
C TRP A 45 3.13 2.65 -11.64
N LEU A 46 2.14 1.74 -11.68
CA LEU A 46 2.30 0.35 -12.11
C LEU A 46 2.59 0.24 -13.61
N GLU A 47 1.98 1.08 -14.45
CA GLU A 47 2.26 1.12 -15.90
C GLU A 47 3.73 1.48 -16.21
N ARG A 48 4.39 2.20 -15.31
CA ARG A 48 5.81 2.57 -15.42
C ARG A 48 6.76 1.47 -14.91
N GLN A 49 6.26 0.46 -14.21
CA GLN A 49 7.10 -0.62 -13.68
C GLN A 49 7.44 -1.62 -14.79
N GLN A 50 8.73 -1.89 -14.98
CA GLN A 50 9.20 -2.87 -15.98
C GLN A 50 9.11 -4.32 -15.51
N MET A 51 8.86 -4.56 -14.21
CA MET A 51 8.81 -5.88 -13.61
C MET A 51 7.58 -6.02 -12.72
N PRO A 52 7.02 -7.25 -12.59
CA PRO A 52 5.97 -7.51 -11.61
C PRO A 52 6.40 -7.13 -10.20
N LEU A 53 5.50 -6.51 -9.46
CA LEU A 53 5.68 -6.03 -8.09
C LEU A 53 4.92 -6.89 -7.09
N CYS A 54 5.56 -7.18 -5.97
CA CYS A 54 4.93 -7.71 -4.77
C CYS A 54 5.11 -6.71 -3.62
N LEU A 55 4.03 -6.13 -3.12
CA LEU A 55 4.04 -5.31 -1.90
C LEU A 55 3.96 -6.20 -0.66
N ILE A 56 4.94 -6.09 0.22
CA ILE A 56 4.90 -6.71 1.55
C ILE A 56 4.39 -5.66 2.54
N ILE A 57 3.34 -6.00 3.26
CA ILE A 57 2.75 -5.17 4.32
C ILE A 57 2.91 -5.92 5.64
N ASN A 58 3.35 -5.24 6.70
CA ASN A 58 3.45 -5.87 8.01
C ASN A 58 2.06 -6.22 8.56
N GLY A 59 1.77 -7.51 8.64
CA GLY A 59 0.52 -8.06 9.13
C GLY A 59 0.27 -7.81 10.63
N GLU A 60 1.33 -7.60 11.43
CA GLU A 60 1.18 -7.23 12.84
C GLU A 60 0.67 -5.80 12.99
N GLN A 61 1.20 -4.86 12.20
CA GLN A 61 0.66 -3.50 12.13
C GLN A 61 -0.82 -3.57 11.73
N VAL A 62 -1.15 -4.29 10.65
CA VAL A 62 -2.54 -4.42 10.19
C VAL A 62 -3.49 -4.97 11.25
N ARG A 63 -3.08 -5.96 12.05
CA ARG A 63 -3.92 -6.52 13.12
C ARG A 63 -4.28 -5.50 14.20
N GLN A 64 -3.42 -4.53 14.47
CA GLN A 64 -3.68 -3.44 15.41
C GLN A 64 -4.52 -2.33 14.78
N LEU A 65 -4.58 -2.28 13.44
CA LEU A 65 -5.15 -1.22 12.63
C LEU A 65 -6.56 -1.53 12.09
N ASP A 66 -7.23 -2.60 12.54
CA ASP A 66 -8.47 -3.10 11.93
C ASP A 66 -9.67 -2.13 12.07
N THR A 67 -9.67 -1.11 11.23
CA THR A 67 -10.64 -0.01 11.14
C THR A 67 -11.27 0.03 9.75
N ALA A 68 -12.36 0.77 9.60
CA ALA A 68 -13.05 0.91 8.32
C ALA A 68 -12.17 1.48 7.18
N ALA A 69 -11.20 2.36 7.50
CA ALA A 69 -10.31 2.94 6.51
C ALA A 69 -9.30 1.91 5.96
N TRP A 70 -8.75 1.06 6.84
CA TRP A 70 -7.92 -0.05 6.39
C TRP A 70 -8.71 -1.05 5.52
N GLN A 71 -9.95 -1.38 5.90
CA GLN A 71 -10.78 -2.29 5.10
C GLN A 71 -11.02 -1.76 3.67
N GLN A 72 -11.25 -0.44 3.53
CA GLN A 72 -11.35 0.19 2.21
C GLN A 72 -10.02 0.15 1.45
N CYS A 73 -8.91 0.44 2.12
CA CYS A 73 -7.58 0.36 1.51
C CYS A 73 -7.26 -1.06 1.04
N ARG A 74 -7.58 -2.07 1.85
CA ARG A 74 -7.41 -3.49 1.48
C ARG A 74 -8.25 -3.85 0.27
N GLN A 75 -9.51 -3.40 0.20
CA GLN A 75 -10.35 -3.65 -0.96
C GLN A 75 -9.71 -3.08 -2.24
N ILE A 76 -9.15 -1.87 -2.18
CA ILE A 76 -8.41 -1.27 -3.30
C ILE A 76 -7.22 -2.14 -3.73
N LEU A 77 -6.47 -2.71 -2.78
CA LEU A 77 -5.35 -3.62 -3.08
C LEU A 77 -5.81 -4.95 -3.68
N ASP A 78 -6.94 -5.49 -3.21
CA ASP A 78 -7.54 -6.71 -3.77
C ASP A 78 -8.04 -6.49 -5.20
N ASP A 79 -8.68 -5.35 -5.45
CA ASP A 79 -9.13 -4.93 -6.79
C ASP A 79 -7.94 -4.68 -7.72
N ALA A 80 -6.84 -4.13 -7.18
CA ALA A 80 -5.60 -3.90 -7.89
C ALA A 80 -4.95 -5.22 -8.35
N CYS A 81 -4.92 -6.25 -7.48
CA CYS A 81 -4.40 -7.57 -7.85
C CYS A 81 -5.22 -8.22 -8.96
N THR A 82 -6.53 -7.95 -8.99
CA THR A 82 -7.43 -8.45 -10.01
C THR A 82 -7.25 -7.72 -11.34
N SER A 83 -6.98 -6.42 -11.30
CA SER A 83 -6.91 -5.55 -12.48
C SER A 83 -5.53 -5.55 -13.14
N TRP A 84 -4.45 -5.69 -12.36
CA TRP A 84 -3.08 -5.65 -12.84
C TRP A 84 -2.35 -6.96 -12.52
N PRO A 85 -2.18 -7.88 -13.50
CA PRO A 85 -1.51 -9.17 -13.29
C PRO A 85 -0.05 -9.06 -12.81
N GLN A 86 0.59 -7.93 -13.08
CA GLN A 86 1.92 -7.61 -12.60
C GLN A 86 1.96 -7.13 -11.15
N PHE A 87 0.82 -6.98 -10.48
CA PHE A 87 0.73 -6.52 -9.11
C PHE A 87 0.22 -7.62 -8.18
N SER A 88 0.84 -7.70 -7.00
CA SER A 88 0.39 -8.54 -5.90
C SER A 88 0.76 -7.88 -4.58
N TYR A 89 0.06 -8.24 -3.50
CA TYR A 89 0.49 -7.89 -2.15
C TYR A 89 0.37 -9.10 -1.22
N ARG A 90 1.11 -9.08 -0.11
CA ARG A 90 0.99 -10.07 0.95
C ARG A 90 1.20 -9.45 2.33
N LEU A 91 0.49 -10.01 3.31
CA LEU A 91 0.67 -9.69 4.71
C LEU A 91 1.73 -10.62 5.29
N GLU A 92 2.82 -10.07 5.80
CA GLU A 92 3.86 -10.84 6.50
C GLU A 92 3.93 -10.41 7.96
N ALA A 93 4.06 -11.36 8.87
CA ALA A 93 4.50 -11.06 10.23
C ALA A 93 5.99 -10.71 10.15
N MET A 94 6.28 -9.43 9.87
CA MET A 94 7.64 -8.93 10.00
C MET A 94 7.90 -8.77 11.49
N ALA A 95 8.85 -9.53 12.03
CA ALA A 95 9.32 -9.31 13.39
C ALA A 95 9.65 -7.83 13.53
N GLN A 96 9.08 -7.16 14.55
CA GLN A 96 9.42 -5.78 14.85
C GLN A 96 10.95 -5.69 14.84
N GLN A 97 11.52 -4.89 13.93
CA GLN A 97 12.92 -4.55 14.06
C GLN A 97 13.03 -3.76 15.36
N GLU A 98 13.43 -4.44 16.42
CA GLU A 98 13.94 -3.82 17.63
C GLU A 98 15.16 -3.00 17.20
N ASP A 99 14.94 -1.71 16.94
CA ASP A 99 16.01 -0.72 16.84
C ASP A 99 16.67 -0.68 18.24
N CYS A 100 17.85 -1.31 18.34
CA CYS A 100 18.72 -1.34 19.52
C CYS A 100 19.50 -0.02 19.65
#